data_AF-A0A166CL30-F1
#
_entry.id   AF-A0A166CL30-F1
#
_cell.length_a   1.000
_cell.length_b   1.000
_cell.length_c   1.000
_cell.angle_alpha   90.00
_cell.angle_beta   90.00
_cell.angle_gamma   90.00
#
_symmetry.space_group_name_H-M   'P 1'
#
loop_
_entity.id
_entity.type
_entity.pdbx_description
1 polymer ?
#
loop_
_entity_poly.entity_id
_entity_poly.type
_entity_poly.pdbx_seq_one_letter_code
_entity_poly.pdbx_strand_id
1 'polypeptide(L)'
;MLIGISADFDPVHLGHVDLINKARELADKNGDEVVIYLNKGYSANHGPFFTSFEARRAMAIAAGADKVVAIEGLHHRLTLAYSVPIRIAMMIEDGVVEYVDAANVSTDKIKQYSKRFVKEGIFVGIPRNLPNRNVIRWFAVNDFLYNKYHRKMEFHIIPELEVDGKISGRFIRKSIIENNMEIPEEIKELLPDSTTKILQREIKAGNIPKDRNWKKIYSTLNTSSRPNLMKLAYLNGSAINEIIKGRVYRDEESIWATFRRAGYGPVLTRLAISAVEENVTRFEVIKLMREYEDKGVIPPEQSVDKVIERAYYVANQTQKGILAHDANNKFRKEKIAIKNIPLEFSGGLSLTKFETKKMENGLEAQLYISGDGKIACQIKKDKFKIKTNLVLPAEEVTYLRYIIDSQLIPTTATVVKTQKGFRIKVTIHNS
;
A
#
# COMPACT_ATOMS: atom_id res chain seq x y z
N MET A 1 8.23 -27.48 -15.46
CA MET A 1 8.60 -26.15 -14.93
C MET A 1 7.32 -25.31 -14.85
N LEU A 2 7.35 -24.10 -14.26
CA LEU A 2 6.14 -23.28 -14.10
C LEU A 2 6.25 -21.97 -14.88
N ILE A 3 5.17 -21.60 -15.55
CA ILE A 3 4.99 -20.32 -16.23
C ILE A 3 3.99 -19.48 -15.42
N GLY A 4 4.44 -18.32 -14.95
CA GLY A 4 3.67 -17.46 -14.05
C GLY A 4 2.96 -16.33 -14.78
N ILE A 5 1.73 -16.05 -14.36
CA ILE A 5 1.04 -14.78 -14.65
C ILE A 5 0.53 -14.21 -13.32
N SER A 6 0.70 -12.92 -13.12
CA SER A 6 0.31 -12.25 -11.87
C SER A 6 -0.76 -11.22 -12.16
N ALA A 7 -1.99 -11.43 -11.64
CA ALA A 7 -3.15 -10.68 -12.09
C ALA A 7 -4.23 -10.45 -11.02
N ASP A 8 -5.15 -9.53 -11.33
CA ASP A 8 -6.41 -9.34 -10.61
C ASP A 8 -7.56 -10.14 -11.26
N PHE A 9 -7.55 -10.29 -12.60
CA PHE A 9 -8.57 -10.97 -13.42
C PHE A 9 -10.01 -10.70 -12.98
N ASP A 10 -10.40 -9.41 -12.99
CA ASP A 10 -11.66 -8.94 -12.43
C ASP A 10 -12.52 -8.20 -13.47
N PRO A 11 -13.18 -8.89 -14.42
CA PRO A 11 -13.11 -10.33 -14.69
C PRO A 11 -12.02 -10.72 -15.71
N VAL A 12 -11.91 -12.01 -16.06
CA VAL A 12 -11.08 -12.49 -17.19
C VAL A 12 -11.73 -12.05 -18.51
N HIS A 13 -11.05 -11.20 -19.28
CA HIS A 13 -11.50 -10.70 -20.59
C HIS A 13 -10.56 -11.21 -21.69
N LEU A 14 -10.86 -10.95 -22.97
CA LEU A 14 -10.08 -11.48 -24.10
C LEU A 14 -8.59 -11.10 -24.04
N GLY A 15 -8.25 -9.87 -23.61
CA GLY A 15 -6.83 -9.52 -23.40
C GLY A 15 -6.11 -10.34 -22.32
N HIS A 16 -6.83 -10.90 -21.34
CA HIS A 16 -6.26 -11.86 -20.38
C HIS A 16 -6.15 -13.27 -20.99
N VAL A 17 -7.06 -13.63 -21.89
CA VAL A 17 -7.00 -14.90 -22.63
C VAL A 17 -5.75 -14.93 -23.51
N ASP A 18 -5.37 -13.82 -24.15
CA ASP A 18 -4.13 -13.75 -24.93
C ASP A 18 -2.87 -14.01 -24.07
N LEU A 19 -2.84 -13.49 -22.84
CA LEU A 19 -1.76 -13.78 -21.88
C LEU A 19 -1.70 -15.28 -21.56
N ILE A 20 -2.86 -15.88 -21.26
CA ILE A 20 -2.95 -17.30 -20.91
C ILE A 20 -2.60 -18.18 -22.12
N ASN A 21 -3.06 -17.83 -23.32
CA ASN A 21 -2.74 -18.52 -24.56
C ASN A 21 -1.23 -18.48 -24.84
N LYS A 22 -0.59 -17.33 -24.63
CA LYS A 22 0.88 -17.25 -24.77
C LYS A 22 1.58 -18.13 -23.75
N ALA A 23 1.10 -18.16 -22.50
CA ALA A 23 1.64 -19.06 -21.50
C ALA A 23 1.42 -20.54 -21.88
N ARG A 24 0.27 -20.90 -22.45
CA ARG A 24 -0.01 -22.26 -22.95
C ARG A 24 0.89 -22.66 -24.11
N GLU A 25 1.09 -21.78 -25.08
CA GLU A 25 2.01 -22.02 -26.20
C GLU A 25 3.42 -22.39 -25.70
N LEU A 26 3.91 -21.68 -24.70
CA LEU A 26 5.20 -21.95 -24.06
C LEU A 26 5.16 -23.25 -23.25
N ALA A 27 4.08 -23.45 -22.48
CA ALA A 27 3.94 -24.59 -21.59
C ALA A 27 3.83 -25.92 -22.34
N ASP A 28 3.00 -25.98 -23.38
CA ASP A 28 2.74 -27.18 -24.17
C ASP A 28 3.99 -27.65 -24.93
N LYS A 29 4.89 -26.73 -25.28
CA LYS A 29 6.16 -27.05 -25.93
C LYS A 29 7.12 -27.81 -25.00
N ASN A 30 7.08 -27.50 -23.71
CA ASN A 30 8.06 -27.97 -22.73
C ASN A 30 7.48 -28.97 -21.71
N GLY A 31 6.16 -29.20 -21.73
CA GLY A 31 5.47 -29.98 -20.70
C GLY A 31 5.41 -29.25 -19.35
N ASP A 32 5.29 -27.92 -19.38
CA ASP A 32 5.22 -27.07 -18.19
C ASP A 32 3.77 -26.76 -17.78
N GLU A 33 3.59 -26.13 -16.61
CA GLU A 33 2.27 -25.72 -16.11
C GLU A 33 2.11 -24.20 -16.13
N VAL A 34 0.91 -23.72 -16.48
CA VAL A 34 0.51 -22.32 -16.38
C VAL A 34 -0.13 -22.05 -15.02
N VAL A 35 0.53 -21.19 -14.24
CA VAL A 35 0.13 -20.84 -12.87
C VAL A 35 -0.23 -19.36 -12.78
N ILE A 36 -1.46 -19.08 -12.33
CA ILE A 36 -1.95 -17.71 -12.11
C ILE A 36 -1.84 -17.34 -10.64
N TYR A 37 -1.07 -16.30 -10.34
CA TYR A 37 -0.98 -15.68 -9.02
C TYR A 37 -2.04 -14.59 -8.90
N LEU A 38 -3.18 -14.99 -8.36
CA LEU A 38 -4.42 -14.23 -8.35
C LEU A 38 -4.66 -13.57 -6.98
N ASN A 39 -4.87 -12.26 -6.99
CA ASN A 39 -5.15 -11.53 -5.76
C ASN A 39 -6.50 -11.92 -5.11
N LYS A 40 -6.51 -12.09 -3.78
CA LYS A 40 -7.67 -12.43 -2.95
C LYS A 40 -7.94 -11.33 -1.92
N GLY A 41 -9.22 -11.03 -1.70
CA GLY A 41 -9.68 -9.94 -0.83
C GLY A 41 -9.65 -8.58 -1.52
N TYR A 42 -8.45 -8.05 -1.79
CA TYR A 42 -8.27 -6.71 -2.37
C TYR A 42 -7.44 -6.74 -3.66
N SER A 43 -7.85 -5.93 -4.64
CA SER A 43 -7.14 -5.72 -5.91
C SER A 43 -5.82 -4.96 -5.72
N ALA A 44 -4.97 -4.97 -6.76
CA ALA A 44 -3.77 -4.14 -6.81
C ALA A 44 -4.06 -2.62 -6.69
N ASN A 45 -5.31 -2.21 -6.90
CA ASN A 45 -5.81 -0.85 -6.70
C ASN A 45 -6.42 -0.61 -5.31
N HIS A 46 -6.30 -1.56 -4.38
CA HIS A 46 -6.77 -1.48 -3.00
C HIS A 46 -8.31 -1.36 -2.88
N GLY A 47 -9.03 -1.91 -3.85
CA GLY A 47 -10.51 -2.00 -3.82
C GLY A 47 -10.97 -3.46 -3.81
N PRO A 48 -12.20 -3.72 -3.34
CA PRO A 48 -12.81 -5.03 -3.47
C PRO A 48 -12.93 -5.44 -4.95
N PHE A 49 -12.99 -6.75 -5.18
CA PHE A 49 -13.24 -7.31 -6.51
C PHE A 49 -14.72 -7.32 -6.84
N PHE A 50 -15.04 -7.26 -8.12
CA PHE A 50 -16.42 -7.41 -8.60
C PHE A 50 -16.92 -8.84 -8.57
N THR A 51 -16.02 -9.81 -8.59
CA THR A 51 -16.39 -11.21 -8.35
C THR A 51 -15.51 -11.86 -7.30
N SER A 52 -16.05 -12.90 -6.65
CA SER A 52 -15.35 -13.65 -5.63
C SER A 52 -14.04 -14.25 -6.18
N PHE A 53 -13.12 -14.59 -5.27
CA PHE A 53 -11.88 -15.26 -5.67
C PHE A 53 -12.18 -16.58 -6.40
N GLU A 54 -13.16 -17.35 -5.94
CA GLU A 54 -13.53 -18.63 -6.57
C GLU A 54 -14.09 -18.45 -7.99
N ALA A 55 -14.89 -17.42 -8.22
CA ALA A 55 -15.40 -17.12 -9.55
C ALA A 55 -14.26 -16.73 -10.51
N ARG A 56 -13.35 -15.83 -10.08
CA ARG A 56 -12.19 -15.41 -10.89
C ARG A 56 -11.21 -16.56 -11.12
N ARG A 57 -11.02 -17.43 -10.12
CA ARG A 57 -10.27 -18.69 -10.25
C ARG A 57 -10.89 -19.59 -11.30
N ALA A 58 -12.22 -19.81 -11.24
CA ALA A 58 -12.92 -20.63 -12.23
C ALA A 58 -12.80 -20.06 -13.65
N MET A 59 -12.88 -18.74 -13.81
CA MET A 59 -12.66 -18.07 -15.11
C MET A 59 -11.24 -18.29 -15.62
N ALA A 60 -10.22 -18.18 -14.75
CA ALA A 60 -8.82 -18.38 -15.13
C ALA A 60 -8.55 -19.83 -15.57
N ILE A 61 -9.05 -20.82 -14.83
CA ILE A 61 -8.95 -22.24 -15.19
C ILE A 61 -9.67 -22.51 -16.52
N ALA A 62 -10.89 -21.99 -16.69
CA ALA A 62 -11.65 -22.14 -17.92
C ALA A 62 -11.01 -21.43 -19.14
N ALA A 63 -10.13 -20.46 -18.90
CA ALA A 63 -9.36 -19.79 -19.93
C ALA A 63 -8.03 -20.50 -20.26
N GLY A 64 -7.69 -21.59 -19.56
CA GLY A 64 -6.51 -22.42 -19.85
C GLY A 64 -5.44 -22.43 -18.77
N ALA A 65 -5.65 -21.83 -17.59
CA ALA A 65 -4.71 -22.01 -16.50
C ALA A 65 -4.78 -23.43 -15.91
N ASP A 66 -3.63 -24.02 -15.57
CA ASP A 66 -3.57 -25.31 -14.88
C ASP A 66 -3.78 -25.14 -13.37
N LYS A 67 -3.24 -24.05 -12.81
CA LYS A 67 -3.28 -23.77 -11.38
C LYS A 67 -3.52 -22.29 -11.10
N VAL A 68 -4.20 -22.01 -9.98
CA VAL A 68 -4.36 -20.67 -9.44
C VAL A 68 -3.86 -20.64 -8.00
N VAL A 69 -2.94 -19.73 -7.70
CA VAL A 69 -2.37 -19.47 -6.38
C VAL A 69 -2.94 -18.16 -5.84
N ALA A 70 -3.50 -18.20 -4.63
CA ALA A 70 -4.06 -17.01 -4.00
C ALA A 70 -2.97 -16.11 -3.42
N ILE A 71 -3.00 -14.82 -3.75
CA ILE A 71 -2.23 -13.77 -3.09
C ILE A 71 -3.15 -13.03 -2.12
N GLU A 72 -3.01 -13.31 -0.84
CA GLU A 72 -3.88 -12.77 0.21
C GLU A 72 -3.12 -11.87 1.17
N GLY A 73 -3.82 -10.90 1.75
CA GLY A 73 -3.31 -10.13 2.88
C GLY A 73 -2.36 -8.98 2.53
N LEU A 74 -1.93 -8.82 1.28
CA LEU A 74 -0.99 -7.76 0.91
C LEU A 74 -1.69 -6.43 0.58
N HIS A 75 -2.78 -6.44 -0.18
CA HIS A 75 -3.26 -5.24 -0.87
C HIS A 75 -4.15 -4.29 -0.06
N HIS A 76 -4.53 -4.62 1.17
CA HIS A 76 -5.02 -3.62 2.15
C HIS A 76 -3.95 -3.15 3.13
N ARG A 77 -2.74 -3.75 3.05
CA ARG A 77 -1.62 -3.48 3.97
C ARG A 77 -0.43 -2.81 3.32
N LEU A 78 -0.20 -3.02 2.02
CA LEU A 78 1.01 -2.62 1.31
C LEU A 78 0.69 -1.99 -0.04
N THR A 79 1.47 -0.96 -0.40
CA THR A 79 1.49 -0.44 -1.76
C THR A 79 2.15 -1.42 -2.73
N LEU A 80 2.00 -1.20 -4.04
CA LEU A 80 2.68 -2.02 -5.06
C LEU A 80 4.20 -2.00 -4.97
N ALA A 81 4.80 -0.97 -4.37
CA ALA A 81 6.24 -0.90 -4.21
C ALA A 81 6.80 -1.94 -3.22
N TYR A 82 5.95 -2.49 -2.34
CA TYR A 82 6.31 -3.55 -1.40
C TYR A 82 5.67 -4.89 -1.76
N SER A 83 4.42 -4.90 -2.25
CA SER A 83 3.74 -6.14 -2.61
C SER A 83 4.27 -6.79 -3.90
N VAL A 84 4.82 -6.03 -4.86
CA VAL A 84 5.43 -6.61 -6.06
C VAL A 84 6.71 -7.42 -5.76
N PRO A 85 7.67 -6.91 -4.97
CA PRO A 85 8.79 -7.72 -4.46
C PRO A 85 8.36 -9.04 -3.84
N ILE A 86 7.35 -9.00 -2.97
CA ILE A 86 6.81 -10.20 -2.30
C ILE A 86 6.26 -11.19 -3.33
N ARG A 87 5.48 -10.72 -4.31
CA ARG A 87 4.89 -11.58 -5.34
C ARG A 87 5.94 -12.21 -6.26
N ILE A 88 6.93 -11.46 -6.71
CA ILE A 88 8.04 -12.03 -7.51
C ILE A 88 8.80 -13.08 -6.69
N ALA A 89 9.11 -12.77 -5.42
CA ALA A 89 9.80 -13.71 -4.54
C ALA A 89 9.03 -15.02 -4.40
N MET A 90 7.71 -14.95 -4.14
CA MET A 90 6.85 -16.13 -4.09
C MET A 90 6.88 -16.93 -5.39
N MET A 91 6.79 -16.27 -6.56
CA MET A 91 6.85 -16.97 -7.85
C MET A 91 8.19 -17.68 -8.07
N ILE A 92 9.31 -17.03 -7.72
CA ILE A 92 10.64 -17.65 -7.82
C ILE A 92 10.76 -18.85 -6.87
N GLU A 93 10.29 -18.70 -5.63
CA GLU A 93 10.29 -19.76 -4.59
C GLU A 93 9.42 -20.96 -4.98
N ASP A 94 8.28 -20.71 -5.62
CA ASP A 94 7.40 -21.75 -6.16
C ASP A 94 7.99 -22.44 -7.41
N GLY A 95 9.09 -21.92 -7.97
CA GLY A 95 9.80 -22.54 -9.09
C GLY A 95 9.43 -22.00 -10.47
N VAL A 96 8.78 -20.84 -10.56
CA VAL A 96 8.45 -20.17 -11.83
C VAL A 96 9.72 -19.78 -12.61
N VAL A 97 9.83 -20.27 -13.85
CA VAL A 97 10.96 -20.02 -14.76
C VAL A 97 10.65 -18.92 -15.77
N GLU A 98 9.40 -18.82 -16.18
CA GLU A 98 8.93 -17.91 -17.23
C GLU A 98 7.75 -17.11 -16.71
N TYR A 99 7.61 -15.87 -17.17
CA TYR A 99 6.56 -14.95 -16.76
C TYR A 99 5.97 -14.24 -17.98
N VAL A 100 4.64 -14.22 -18.10
CA VAL A 100 3.95 -13.59 -19.22
C VAL A 100 3.23 -12.33 -18.76
N ASP A 101 3.42 -11.23 -19.50
CA ASP A 101 2.72 -9.95 -19.28
C ASP A 101 2.42 -9.27 -20.62
N ALA A 102 1.60 -8.22 -20.59
CA ALA A 102 1.28 -7.42 -21.76
C ALA A 102 1.74 -5.98 -21.62
N ALA A 103 2.33 -5.44 -22.67
CA ALA A 103 2.71 -4.03 -22.75
C ALA A 103 2.81 -3.53 -24.19
N ASN A 104 2.37 -2.30 -24.40
CA ASN A 104 2.55 -1.58 -25.67
C ASN A 104 3.91 -0.86 -25.75
N VAL A 105 4.95 -1.52 -25.25
CA VAL A 105 6.34 -1.04 -25.22
C VAL A 105 7.27 -2.23 -25.41
N SER A 106 8.31 -2.06 -26.23
CA SER A 106 9.28 -3.14 -26.44
C SER A 106 9.97 -3.57 -25.14
N THR A 107 10.23 -4.86 -25.03
CA THR A 107 10.94 -5.45 -23.89
C THR A 107 12.28 -4.77 -23.61
N ASP A 108 13.03 -4.37 -24.65
CA ASP A 108 14.31 -3.67 -24.49
C ASP A 108 14.17 -2.29 -23.84
N LYS A 109 13.12 -1.54 -24.20
CA LYS A 109 12.83 -0.25 -23.55
C LYS A 109 12.43 -0.47 -22.09
N ILE A 110 11.62 -1.49 -21.80
CA ILE A 110 11.24 -1.84 -20.42
C ILE A 110 12.50 -2.18 -19.60
N LYS A 111 13.37 -3.05 -20.12
CA LYS A 111 14.67 -3.39 -19.52
C LYS A 111 15.51 -2.14 -19.29
N GLN A 112 15.63 -1.24 -20.28
CA GLN A 112 16.37 0.02 -20.14
C GLN A 112 15.82 0.89 -19.00
N TYR A 113 14.50 1.06 -18.91
CA TYR A 113 13.88 1.83 -17.82
C TYR A 113 14.09 1.17 -16.46
N SER A 114 14.00 -0.16 -16.39
CA SER A 114 14.13 -0.92 -15.14
C SER A 114 15.52 -0.79 -14.50
N LYS A 115 16.60 -0.75 -15.31
CA LYS A 115 18.01 -0.67 -14.83
C LYS A 115 18.24 0.47 -13.85
N ARG A 116 17.62 1.63 -14.09
CA ARG A 116 17.73 2.79 -13.19
C ARG A 116 17.18 2.46 -11.80
N PHE A 117 16.00 1.84 -11.72
CA PHE A 117 15.36 1.51 -10.45
C PHE A 117 16.10 0.39 -9.70
N VAL A 118 16.68 -0.57 -10.43
CA VAL A 118 17.58 -1.58 -9.85
C VAL A 118 18.80 -0.91 -9.21
N LYS A 119 19.46 0.00 -9.93
CA LYS A 119 20.65 0.73 -9.43
C LYS A 119 20.32 1.61 -8.22
N GLU A 120 19.17 2.27 -8.25
CA GLU A 120 18.65 3.07 -7.13
C GLU A 120 18.20 2.21 -5.95
N GLY A 121 17.80 0.95 -6.18
CA GLY A 121 17.23 0.08 -5.14
C GLY A 121 15.86 0.56 -4.64
N ILE A 122 15.15 1.38 -5.42
CA ILE A 122 13.87 1.99 -5.03
C ILE A 122 12.83 1.79 -6.14
N PHE A 123 11.75 1.12 -5.81
CA PHE A 123 10.60 0.81 -6.67
C PHE A 123 9.35 1.65 -6.35
N VAL A 124 9.46 2.55 -5.37
CA VAL A 124 8.47 3.58 -5.05
C VAL A 124 8.61 4.74 -6.04
N GLY A 125 7.48 5.35 -6.43
CA GLY A 125 7.51 6.64 -7.12
C GLY A 125 7.97 6.60 -8.57
N ILE A 126 7.74 5.48 -9.28
CA ILE A 126 7.97 5.39 -10.72
C ILE A 126 7.22 6.53 -11.44
N PRO A 127 7.93 7.43 -12.16
CA PRO A 127 7.34 8.63 -12.76
C PRO A 127 6.12 8.33 -13.64
N ARG A 128 5.09 9.19 -13.56
CA ARG A 128 3.81 8.99 -14.28
C ARG A 128 3.93 9.04 -15.80
N ASN A 129 4.96 9.71 -16.31
CA ASN A 129 5.23 9.84 -17.74
C ASN A 129 5.91 8.60 -18.35
N LEU A 130 6.35 7.63 -17.53
CA LEU A 130 6.85 6.36 -18.05
C LEU A 130 5.68 5.46 -18.46
N PRO A 131 5.76 4.78 -19.62
CA PRO A 131 4.73 3.83 -20.04
C PRO A 131 4.80 2.54 -19.21
N ASN A 132 3.71 1.76 -19.17
CA ASN A 132 3.62 0.44 -18.52
C ASN A 132 4.39 0.31 -17.18
N ARG A 133 4.23 1.31 -16.29
CA ARG A 133 5.01 1.45 -15.04
C ARG A 133 5.00 0.21 -14.14
N ASN A 134 3.91 -0.55 -14.16
CA ASN A 134 3.82 -1.79 -13.41
C ASN A 134 4.75 -2.86 -13.99
N VAL A 135 4.79 -3.03 -15.32
CA VAL A 135 5.71 -3.94 -16.01
C VAL A 135 7.17 -3.54 -15.76
N ILE A 136 7.50 -2.24 -15.85
CA ILE A 136 8.83 -1.74 -15.46
C ILE A 136 9.20 -2.13 -14.02
N ARG A 137 8.24 -2.05 -13.08
CA ARG A 137 8.44 -2.47 -11.69
C ARG A 137 8.71 -3.97 -11.59
N TRP A 138 7.92 -4.80 -12.27
CA TRP A 138 8.09 -6.25 -12.27
C TRP A 138 9.49 -6.66 -12.76
N PHE A 139 9.97 -6.07 -13.86
CA PHE A 139 11.34 -6.28 -14.36
C PHE A 139 12.41 -5.86 -13.36
N ALA A 140 12.30 -4.64 -12.81
CA ALA A 140 13.29 -4.12 -11.88
C ALA A 140 13.39 -4.98 -10.60
N VAL A 141 12.25 -5.48 -10.13
CA VAL A 141 12.19 -6.37 -8.96
C VAL A 141 12.79 -7.74 -9.27
N ASN A 142 12.46 -8.35 -10.42
CA ASN A 142 13.04 -9.62 -10.85
C ASN A 142 14.58 -9.53 -10.95
N ASP A 143 15.09 -8.42 -11.50
CA ASP A 143 16.52 -8.15 -11.57
C ASP A 143 17.16 -7.97 -10.19
N PHE A 144 16.51 -7.26 -9.29
CA PHE A 144 16.99 -7.07 -7.92
C PHE A 144 17.08 -8.39 -7.14
N LEU A 145 16.04 -9.23 -7.25
CA LEU A 145 15.94 -10.49 -6.51
C LEU A 145 16.92 -11.58 -7.00
N TYR A 146 17.54 -11.40 -8.17
CA TYR A 146 18.65 -12.26 -8.61
C TYR A 146 19.81 -12.30 -7.60
N ASN A 147 20.08 -11.20 -6.90
CA ASN A 147 21.13 -11.17 -5.88
C ASN A 147 20.85 -12.14 -4.72
N LYS A 148 19.57 -12.43 -4.46
CA LYS A 148 19.14 -13.36 -3.41
C LYS A 148 19.00 -14.79 -3.93
N TYR A 149 18.28 -14.98 -5.03
CA TYR A 149 17.90 -16.32 -5.50
C TYR A 149 18.84 -16.90 -6.55
N HIS A 150 19.77 -16.10 -7.08
CA HIS A 150 20.67 -16.46 -8.18
C HIS A 150 19.94 -17.00 -9.43
N ARG A 151 18.68 -16.61 -9.58
CA ARG A 151 17.79 -16.98 -10.68
C ARG A 151 16.85 -15.81 -10.99
N LYS A 152 16.47 -15.70 -12.26
CA LYS A 152 15.47 -14.76 -12.76
C LYS A 152 14.40 -15.52 -13.51
N MET A 153 13.17 -15.01 -13.49
CA MET A 153 12.18 -15.42 -14.48
C MET A 153 12.50 -14.78 -15.83
N GLU A 154 12.32 -15.52 -16.91
CA GLU A 154 12.32 -14.98 -18.27
C GLU A 154 10.96 -14.32 -18.54
N PHE A 155 10.97 -13.08 -19.01
CA PHE A 155 9.74 -12.30 -19.24
C PHE A 155 9.37 -12.34 -20.71
N HIS A 156 8.17 -12.83 -21.02
CA HIS A 156 7.56 -12.83 -22.34
C HIS A 156 6.50 -11.73 -22.40
N ILE A 157 6.76 -10.68 -23.17
CA ILE A 157 5.87 -9.53 -23.29
C ILE A 157 5.14 -9.58 -24.62
N ILE A 158 3.82 -9.64 -24.55
CA ILE A 158 2.94 -9.55 -25.71
C ILE A 158 2.35 -8.14 -25.84
N PRO A 159 1.93 -7.71 -27.05
CA PRO A 159 1.14 -6.50 -27.21
C PRO A 159 -0.16 -6.57 -26.39
N GLU A 160 -0.64 -5.45 -25.86
CA GLU A 160 -1.96 -5.42 -25.23
C GLU A 160 -3.04 -5.53 -26.32
N LEU A 161 -4.04 -6.39 -26.11
CA LEU A 161 -5.19 -6.49 -27.01
C LEU A 161 -6.05 -5.21 -26.92
N GLU A 162 -6.37 -4.66 -28.08
CA GLU A 162 -7.19 -3.45 -28.23
C GLU A 162 -8.42 -3.75 -29.10
N VAL A 163 -9.60 -3.39 -28.61
CA VAL A 163 -10.89 -3.39 -29.31
C VAL A 163 -11.49 -2.00 -29.05
N ASP A 164 -11.41 -1.11 -30.04
CA ASP A 164 -11.69 0.32 -29.89
C ASP A 164 -10.93 0.98 -28.71
N GLY A 165 -9.70 0.51 -28.51
CA GLY A 165 -8.82 0.84 -27.39
C GLY A 165 -8.61 -0.34 -26.44
N LYS A 166 -7.85 -0.11 -25.36
CA LYS A 166 -7.50 -1.17 -24.41
C LYS A 166 -8.75 -1.77 -23.74
N ILE A 167 -8.90 -3.10 -23.82
CA ILE A 167 -9.92 -3.81 -23.05
C ILE A 167 -9.64 -3.61 -21.56
N SER A 168 -10.60 -3.00 -20.87
CA SER A 168 -10.44 -2.58 -19.47
C SER A 168 -11.45 -3.30 -18.59
N GLY A 169 -10.97 -4.12 -17.66
CA GLY A 169 -11.84 -4.72 -16.63
C GLY A 169 -12.66 -3.67 -15.86
N ARG A 170 -12.14 -2.45 -15.66
CA ARG A 170 -12.91 -1.37 -15.03
C ARG A 170 -14.10 -0.93 -15.89
N PHE A 171 -13.92 -0.84 -17.21
CA PHE A 171 -14.98 -0.49 -18.14
C PHE A 171 -16.05 -1.58 -18.13
N ILE A 172 -15.66 -2.85 -18.31
CA ILE A 172 -16.54 -4.02 -18.26
C ILE A 172 -17.42 -4.02 -17.00
N ARG A 173 -16.81 -3.91 -15.82
CA ARG A 173 -17.55 -3.87 -14.55
C ARG A 173 -18.51 -2.71 -14.46
N LYS A 174 -18.09 -1.51 -14.90
CA LYS A 174 -18.92 -0.31 -14.88
C LYS A 174 -20.15 -0.50 -15.76
N SER A 175 -19.97 -1.00 -16.97
CA SER A 175 -21.07 -1.26 -17.91
C SER A 175 -22.07 -2.26 -17.35
N ILE A 176 -21.61 -3.34 -16.69
CA ILE A 176 -22.52 -4.30 -16.04
C ILE A 176 -23.32 -3.63 -14.90
N ILE A 177 -22.66 -2.82 -14.06
CA ILE A 177 -23.33 -2.12 -12.95
C ILE A 177 -24.36 -1.10 -13.47
N GLU A 178 -24.01 -0.33 -14.51
CA GLU A 178 -24.88 0.69 -15.11
C GLU A 178 -26.08 0.09 -15.84
N ASN A 179 -26.00 -1.19 -16.24
CA ASN A 179 -27.09 -1.96 -16.84
C ASN A 179 -27.78 -2.89 -15.84
N ASN A 180 -27.91 -2.48 -14.57
CA ASN A 180 -28.65 -3.21 -13.53
C ASN A 180 -28.17 -4.67 -13.33
N MET A 181 -26.85 -4.89 -13.40
CA MET A 181 -26.21 -6.20 -13.35
C MET A 181 -26.51 -7.12 -14.53
N GLU A 182 -27.06 -6.62 -15.64
CA GLU A 182 -27.08 -7.36 -16.90
C GLU A 182 -25.75 -7.19 -17.63
N ILE A 183 -25.33 -8.21 -18.40
CA ILE A 183 -24.13 -8.14 -19.23
C ILE A 183 -24.57 -7.74 -20.64
N PRO A 184 -24.29 -6.49 -21.08
CA PRO A 184 -24.66 -6.04 -22.42
C PRO A 184 -23.95 -6.84 -23.52
N GLU A 185 -24.50 -6.87 -24.73
CA GLU A 185 -23.92 -7.61 -25.87
C GLU A 185 -22.51 -7.12 -26.20
N GLU A 186 -22.29 -5.80 -26.20
CA GLU A 186 -20.98 -5.21 -26.45
C GLU A 186 -19.93 -5.60 -25.40
N ILE A 187 -20.37 -5.97 -24.19
CA ILE A 187 -19.49 -6.48 -23.15
C ILE A 187 -19.21 -7.98 -23.33
N LYS A 188 -20.18 -8.75 -23.83
CA LYS A 188 -19.97 -10.17 -24.14
C LYS A 188 -18.91 -10.35 -25.22
N GLU A 189 -18.85 -9.45 -26.20
CA GLU A 189 -17.82 -9.45 -27.24
C GLU A 189 -16.39 -9.26 -26.69
N LEU A 190 -16.24 -8.71 -25.48
CA LEU A 190 -14.95 -8.50 -24.81
C LEU A 190 -14.57 -9.64 -23.85
N LEU A 191 -15.44 -10.63 -23.67
CA LEU A 191 -15.31 -11.71 -22.70
C LEU A 191 -15.30 -13.07 -23.41
N PRO A 192 -14.51 -14.04 -22.96
CA PRO A 192 -14.70 -15.41 -23.41
C PRO A 192 -16.05 -15.95 -22.91
N ASP A 193 -16.69 -16.82 -23.69
CA ASP A 193 -17.98 -17.44 -23.36
C ASP A 193 -18.01 -18.07 -21.96
N SER A 194 -16.90 -18.68 -21.55
CA SER A 194 -16.75 -19.27 -20.22
C SER A 194 -16.86 -18.22 -19.11
N THR A 195 -16.20 -17.06 -19.26
CA THR A 195 -16.33 -15.94 -18.33
C THR A 195 -17.76 -15.41 -18.30
N THR A 196 -18.38 -15.21 -19.47
CA THR A 196 -19.76 -14.70 -19.56
C THR A 196 -20.73 -15.61 -18.80
N LYS A 197 -20.64 -16.93 -19.01
CA LYS A 197 -21.47 -17.92 -18.29
C LYS A 197 -21.24 -17.90 -16.78
N ILE A 198 -19.97 -17.81 -16.35
CA ILE A 198 -19.64 -17.75 -14.92
C ILE A 198 -20.18 -16.46 -14.30
N LEU A 199 -19.97 -15.30 -14.95
CA LEU A 199 -20.49 -14.02 -14.47
C LEU A 199 -22.02 -14.03 -14.35
N GLN A 200 -22.73 -14.49 -15.38
CA GLN A 200 -24.19 -14.60 -15.33
C GLN A 200 -24.66 -15.49 -14.17
N ARG A 201 -23.96 -16.61 -13.91
CA ARG A 201 -24.26 -17.47 -12.77
C ARG A 201 -24.06 -16.75 -11.43
N GLU A 202 -22.92 -16.09 -11.24
CA GLU A 202 -22.63 -15.37 -9.98
C GLU A 202 -23.60 -14.20 -9.76
N ILE A 203 -23.95 -13.46 -10.82
CA ILE A 203 -24.95 -12.38 -10.76
C ILE A 203 -26.31 -12.94 -10.37
N LYS A 204 -26.80 -13.98 -11.06
CA LYS A 204 -28.10 -14.60 -10.79
C LYS A 204 -28.18 -15.19 -9.38
N ALA A 205 -27.06 -15.70 -8.86
CA ALA A 205 -26.97 -16.23 -7.51
C ALA A 205 -26.87 -15.12 -6.43
N GLY A 206 -26.70 -13.85 -6.80
CA GLY A 206 -26.47 -12.75 -5.85
C GLY A 206 -25.09 -12.82 -5.17
N ASN A 207 -24.12 -13.48 -5.80
CA ASN A 207 -22.78 -13.72 -5.27
C ASN A 207 -21.75 -12.64 -5.61
N ILE A 208 -22.15 -11.61 -6.38
CA ILE A 208 -21.32 -10.42 -6.59
C ILE A 208 -20.98 -9.86 -5.21
N PRO A 209 -19.68 -9.84 -4.82
CA PRO A 209 -19.28 -9.34 -3.51
C PRO A 209 -19.91 -7.97 -3.28
N LYS A 210 -20.55 -7.83 -2.11
CA LYS A 210 -21.14 -6.56 -1.71
C LYS A 210 -20.07 -5.47 -1.73
N ASP A 211 -20.52 -4.24 -1.90
CA ASP A 211 -19.69 -3.05 -1.72
C ASP A 211 -18.92 -3.10 -0.39
N ARG A 212 -17.98 -2.17 -0.24
CA ARG A 212 -17.26 -1.95 1.01
C ARG A 212 -18.21 -1.95 2.21
N ASN A 213 -17.69 -2.31 3.38
CA ASN A 213 -18.39 -2.18 4.64
C ASN A 213 -18.46 -0.71 5.07
N TRP A 214 -19.27 0.08 4.35
CA TRP A 214 -19.46 1.51 4.58
C TRP A 214 -19.95 1.81 5.98
N LYS A 215 -20.77 0.94 6.57
CA LYS A 215 -21.21 1.06 7.97
C LYS A 215 -20.01 1.10 8.93
N LYS A 216 -19.05 0.17 8.77
CA LYS A 216 -17.83 0.14 9.59
C LYS A 216 -16.92 1.33 9.31
N ILE A 217 -16.77 1.71 8.03
CA ILE A 217 -15.97 2.86 7.62
C ILE A 217 -16.53 4.16 8.23
N TYR A 218 -17.83 4.45 8.04
CA TYR A 218 -18.50 5.61 8.61
C TYR A 218 -18.42 5.61 10.13
N SER A 219 -18.67 4.48 10.79
CA SER A 219 -18.56 4.37 12.25
C SER A 219 -17.17 4.77 12.72
N THR A 220 -16.13 4.19 12.11
CA THR A 220 -14.74 4.46 12.46
C THR A 220 -14.37 5.92 12.23
N LEU A 221 -14.67 6.45 11.03
CA LEU A 221 -14.31 7.80 10.64
C LEU A 221 -15.09 8.87 11.39
N ASN A 222 -16.32 8.60 11.83
CA ASN A 222 -17.14 9.56 12.58
C ASN A 222 -16.84 9.57 14.09
N THR A 223 -16.47 8.43 14.68
CA THR A 223 -16.39 8.30 16.14
C THR A 223 -14.96 8.28 16.69
N SER A 224 -13.97 7.86 15.90
CA SER A 224 -12.60 7.72 16.38
C SER A 224 -11.97 9.06 16.77
N SER A 225 -11.18 9.07 17.85
CA SER A 225 -10.40 10.27 18.21
C SER A 225 -9.18 10.44 17.29
N ARG A 226 -8.61 11.66 17.21
CA ARG A 226 -7.35 11.91 16.47
C ARG A 226 -6.25 10.91 16.83
N PRO A 227 -5.94 10.64 18.11
CA PRO A 227 -4.94 9.63 18.45
C PRO A 227 -5.31 8.20 18.01
N ASN A 228 -6.59 7.82 18.02
CA ASN A 228 -6.99 6.48 17.55
C ASN A 228 -6.82 6.36 16.03
N LEU A 229 -7.22 7.39 15.28
CA LEU A 229 -7.00 7.42 13.83
C LEU A 229 -5.49 7.40 13.49
N MET A 230 -4.64 8.00 14.32
CA MET A 230 -3.19 8.00 14.13
C MET A 230 -2.56 6.61 14.22
N LYS A 231 -3.22 5.64 14.89
CA LYS A 231 -2.76 4.26 14.97
C LYS A 231 -2.98 3.48 13.66
N LEU A 232 -3.93 3.92 12.83
CA LEU A 232 -4.22 3.29 11.55
C LEU A 232 -3.12 3.61 10.52
N ALA A 233 -2.79 2.62 9.71
CA ALA A 233 -1.87 2.81 8.59
C ALA A 233 -2.48 3.75 7.53
N TYR A 234 -1.64 4.39 6.73
CA TYR A 234 -2.07 5.23 5.61
C TYR A 234 -2.85 6.50 5.98
N LEU A 235 -2.96 6.84 7.27
CA LEU A 235 -3.48 8.13 7.73
C LEU A 235 -2.35 8.99 8.29
N ASN A 236 -2.07 10.13 7.67
CA ASN A 236 -1.15 11.16 8.18
C ASN A 236 -1.90 12.27 8.94
N GLY A 237 -1.17 13.20 9.55
CA GLY A 237 -1.77 14.28 10.35
C GLY A 237 -2.75 15.14 9.55
N SER A 238 -2.43 15.45 8.30
CA SER A 238 -3.30 16.23 7.41
C SER A 238 -4.61 15.49 7.10
N ALA A 239 -4.54 14.21 6.72
CA ALA A 239 -5.73 13.40 6.47
C ALA A 239 -6.61 13.29 7.71
N ILE A 240 -6.02 13.05 8.87
CA ILE A 240 -6.76 12.97 10.14
C ILE A 240 -7.46 14.29 10.44
N ASN A 241 -6.78 15.42 10.27
CA ASN A 241 -7.40 16.72 10.51
C ASN A 241 -8.55 17.01 9.54
N GLU A 242 -8.41 16.68 8.25
CA GLU A 242 -9.50 16.77 7.29
C GLU A 242 -10.64 15.81 7.63
N ILE A 243 -10.34 14.60 8.11
CA ILE A 243 -11.34 13.64 8.60
C ILE A 243 -12.15 14.24 9.75
N ILE A 244 -11.51 14.85 10.73
CA ILE A 244 -12.22 15.46 11.86
C ILE A 244 -13.09 16.63 11.40
N LYS A 245 -12.59 17.47 10.48
CA LYS A 245 -13.33 18.63 9.96
C LYS A 245 -14.55 18.23 9.11
N GLY A 246 -14.45 17.14 8.36
CA GLY A 246 -15.49 16.69 7.44
C GLY A 246 -16.62 15.89 8.10
N ARG A 247 -16.56 15.61 9.40
CA ARG A 247 -17.64 14.92 10.10
C ARG A 247 -18.93 15.74 10.07
N VAL A 248 -20.10 15.11 9.92
CA VAL A 248 -20.38 13.66 9.94
C VAL A 248 -20.50 13.09 8.52
N TYR A 249 -19.80 11.98 8.25
CA TYR A 249 -19.87 11.24 6.99
C TYR A 249 -21.13 10.38 6.90
N ARG A 250 -21.82 10.43 5.77
CA ARG A 250 -23.02 9.64 5.47
C ARG A 250 -22.98 8.95 4.11
N ASP A 251 -21.99 9.29 3.29
CA ASP A 251 -21.83 8.89 1.91
C ASP A 251 -20.34 8.70 1.57
N GLU A 252 -20.06 7.96 0.50
CA GLU A 252 -18.69 7.70 0.03
C GLU A 252 -18.00 8.98 -0.48
N GLU A 253 -18.72 9.85 -1.21
CA GLU A 253 -18.13 11.00 -1.90
C GLU A 253 -17.51 12.01 -0.93
N SER A 254 -18.16 12.25 0.21
CA SER A 254 -17.65 13.13 1.26
C SER A 254 -16.34 12.61 1.89
N ILE A 255 -16.15 11.28 1.98
CA ILE A 255 -14.88 10.66 2.37
C ILE A 255 -13.83 10.91 1.29
N TRP A 256 -14.14 10.68 0.02
CA TRP A 256 -13.20 10.94 -1.08
C TRP A 256 -12.76 12.41 -1.13
N ALA A 257 -13.69 13.35 -0.98
CA ALA A 257 -13.41 14.78 -0.93
C ALA A 257 -12.45 15.14 0.21
N THR A 258 -12.63 14.50 1.38
CA THR A 258 -11.75 14.65 2.54
C THR A 258 -10.31 14.24 2.23
N PHE A 259 -10.13 13.04 1.67
CA PHE A 259 -8.80 12.56 1.29
C PHE A 259 -8.15 13.43 0.19
N ARG A 260 -8.92 13.90 -0.78
CA ARG A 260 -8.43 14.84 -1.81
C ARG A 260 -7.90 16.14 -1.20
N ARG A 261 -8.63 16.74 -0.24
CA ARG A 261 -8.18 17.94 0.48
C ARG A 261 -6.87 17.71 1.25
N ALA A 262 -6.64 16.48 1.72
CA ALA A 262 -5.39 16.08 2.36
C ALA A 262 -4.24 15.74 1.37
N GLY A 263 -4.46 15.91 0.07
CA GLY A 263 -3.46 15.65 -0.97
C GLY A 263 -3.35 14.19 -1.43
N TYR A 264 -4.35 13.34 -1.11
CA TYR A 264 -4.30 11.92 -1.46
C TYR A 264 -4.77 11.72 -2.89
N GLY A 265 -3.98 10.99 -3.67
CA GLY A 265 -4.38 10.49 -4.98
C GLY A 265 -5.27 9.24 -4.87
N PRO A 266 -5.94 8.83 -5.96
CA PRO A 266 -6.98 7.81 -5.87
C PRO A 266 -6.55 6.44 -5.34
N VAL A 267 -5.33 6.00 -5.66
CA VAL A 267 -4.78 4.73 -5.20
C VAL A 267 -4.53 4.76 -3.69
N LEU A 268 -3.91 5.83 -3.19
CA LEU A 268 -3.64 5.97 -1.75
C LEU A 268 -4.93 6.17 -0.95
N THR A 269 -5.92 6.88 -1.50
CA THR A 269 -7.25 7.01 -0.89
C THR A 269 -7.91 5.65 -0.70
N ARG A 270 -7.89 4.76 -1.71
CA ARG A 270 -8.44 3.40 -1.59
C ARG A 270 -7.70 2.56 -0.56
N LEU A 271 -6.37 2.68 -0.50
CA LEU A 271 -5.57 1.98 0.50
C LEU A 271 -5.90 2.46 1.92
N ALA A 272 -6.00 3.77 2.12
CA ALA A 272 -6.40 4.35 3.41
C ALA A 272 -7.82 3.93 3.82
N ILE A 273 -8.77 3.93 2.89
CA ILE A 273 -10.15 3.45 3.16
C ILE A 273 -10.12 1.96 3.52
N SER A 274 -9.35 1.13 2.81
CA SER A 274 -9.25 -0.31 3.11
C SER A 274 -8.56 -0.56 4.46
N ALA A 275 -7.56 0.25 4.81
CA ALA A 275 -6.92 0.19 6.13
C ALA A 275 -7.89 0.58 7.25
N VAL A 276 -8.76 1.57 7.03
CA VAL A 276 -9.84 1.94 7.96
C VAL A 276 -10.88 0.82 8.05
N GLU A 277 -11.29 0.27 6.91
CA GLU A 277 -12.26 -0.82 6.81
C GLU A 277 -11.79 -2.07 7.56
N GLU A 278 -10.52 -2.44 7.40
CA GLU A 278 -9.94 -3.64 8.01
C GLU A 278 -9.26 -3.38 9.37
N ASN A 279 -9.26 -2.13 9.85
CA ASN A 279 -8.56 -1.71 11.07
C ASN A 279 -7.04 -2.04 11.04
N VAL A 280 -6.41 -1.88 9.87
CA VAL A 280 -4.98 -2.12 9.68
C VAL A 280 -4.18 -1.06 10.43
N THR A 281 -3.31 -1.52 11.32
CA THR A 281 -2.48 -0.64 12.15
C THR A 281 -1.12 -0.40 11.52
N ARG A 282 -0.46 0.70 11.91
CA ARG A 282 0.95 0.96 11.53
C ARG A 282 1.90 -0.16 11.96
N PHE A 283 1.68 -0.71 13.16
CA PHE A 283 2.46 -1.83 13.68
C PHE A 283 2.34 -3.07 12.81
N GLU A 284 1.11 -3.42 12.41
CA GLU A 284 0.86 -4.55 11.52
C GLU A 284 1.59 -4.40 10.17
N VAL A 285 1.60 -3.18 9.60
CA VAL A 285 2.31 -2.92 8.35
C VAL A 285 3.83 -2.99 8.51
N ILE A 286 4.40 -2.40 9.57
CA ILE A 286 5.84 -2.52 9.82
C ILE A 286 6.23 -3.97 10.03
N LYS A 287 5.49 -4.72 10.85
CA LYS A 287 5.80 -6.12 11.12
C LYS A 287 5.86 -6.91 9.80
N LEU A 288 4.85 -6.73 8.95
CA LEU A 288 4.82 -7.35 7.63
C LEU A 288 6.01 -6.91 6.75
N MET A 289 6.37 -5.62 6.76
CA MET A 289 7.53 -5.13 6.02
C MET A 289 8.83 -5.78 6.52
N ARG A 290 9.03 -5.84 7.84
CA ARG A 290 10.22 -6.45 8.47
C ARG A 290 10.34 -7.93 8.15
N GLU A 291 9.25 -8.68 8.22
CA GLU A 291 9.24 -10.10 7.85
C GLU A 291 9.78 -10.34 6.42
N TYR A 292 9.54 -9.43 5.48
CA TYR A 292 10.07 -9.53 4.12
C TYR A 292 11.42 -8.83 3.90
N GLU A 293 11.77 -7.84 4.74
CA GLU A 293 13.12 -7.28 4.81
C GLU A 293 14.13 -8.32 5.31
N ASP A 294 13.78 -9.06 6.37
CA ASP A 294 14.61 -10.14 6.94
C ASP A 294 14.82 -11.28 5.94
N LYS A 295 13.81 -11.52 5.09
CA LYS A 295 13.92 -12.45 3.97
C LYS A 295 14.75 -11.87 2.81
N GLY A 296 15.22 -10.64 2.84
CA GLY A 296 15.94 -10.00 1.73
C GLY A 296 15.09 -9.77 0.48
N VAL A 297 13.76 -9.70 0.64
CA VAL A 297 12.81 -9.50 -0.47
C VAL A 297 12.52 -8.02 -0.69
N ILE A 298 12.55 -7.21 0.37
CA ILE A 298 12.40 -5.75 0.26
C ILE A 298 13.77 -5.11 0.00
N PRO A 299 13.89 -4.19 -0.97
CA PRO A 299 15.14 -3.48 -1.23
C PRO A 299 15.63 -2.67 -0.04
N PRO A 300 16.96 -2.63 0.22
CA PRO A 300 17.52 -1.89 1.35
C PRO A 300 17.10 -0.42 1.38
N GLU A 301 17.11 0.28 0.23
CA GLU A 301 16.73 1.70 0.11
C GLU A 301 15.23 1.98 0.31
N GLN A 302 14.42 0.93 0.46
CA GLN A 302 12.99 1.00 0.81
C GLN A 302 12.70 0.46 2.21
N SER A 303 13.71 0.01 2.95
CA SER A 303 13.53 -0.54 4.30
C SER A 303 12.94 0.48 5.26
N VAL A 304 12.30 -0.02 6.33
CA VAL A 304 11.84 0.79 7.45
C VAL A 304 12.99 1.68 7.98
N ASP A 305 14.19 1.13 8.16
CA ASP A 305 15.33 1.91 8.65
C ASP A 305 15.72 3.02 7.68
N LYS A 306 15.73 2.76 6.36
CA LYS A 306 16.01 3.82 5.39
C LYS A 306 14.95 4.92 5.35
N VAL A 307 13.69 4.61 5.62
CA VAL A 307 12.64 5.63 5.79
C VAL A 307 12.93 6.51 7.01
N ILE A 308 13.37 5.91 8.11
CA ILE A 308 13.71 6.60 9.37
C ILE A 308 14.99 7.44 9.20
N GLU A 309 16.04 6.89 8.58
CA GLU A 309 17.28 7.58 8.22
C GLU A 309 16.99 8.83 7.37
N ARG A 310 16.20 8.66 6.32
CA ARG A 310 15.83 9.75 5.42
C ARG A 310 15.08 10.85 6.16
N ALA A 311 14.12 10.49 7.01
CA ALA A 311 13.36 11.45 7.79
C ALA A 311 14.27 12.27 8.72
N TYR A 312 15.24 11.62 9.37
CA TYR A 312 16.20 12.30 10.24
C TYR A 312 17.15 13.20 9.46
N TYR A 313 17.72 12.70 8.35
CA TYR A 313 18.59 13.46 7.48
C TYR A 313 17.91 14.74 6.98
N VAL A 314 16.70 14.60 6.43
CA VAL A 314 15.96 15.73 5.88
C VAL A 314 15.65 16.75 6.99
N ALA A 315 15.23 16.30 8.17
CA ALA A 315 15.01 17.21 9.31
C ALA A 315 16.28 18.01 9.66
N ASN A 316 17.43 17.34 9.77
CA ASN A 316 18.70 17.99 10.08
C ASN A 316 19.14 19.00 9.00
N GLN A 317 18.99 18.66 7.72
CA GLN A 317 19.33 19.57 6.63
C GLN A 317 18.39 20.77 6.54
N THR A 318 17.09 20.58 6.82
CA THR A 318 16.13 21.69 6.83
C THR A 318 16.41 22.71 7.94
N GLN A 319 16.90 22.27 9.10
CA GLN A 319 17.39 23.19 10.15
C GLN A 319 18.58 24.03 9.70
N LYS A 320 19.36 23.54 8.73
CA LYS A 320 20.48 24.27 8.10
C LYS A 320 20.03 25.16 6.92
N GLY A 321 18.72 25.31 6.71
CA GLY A 321 18.16 26.13 5.63
C GLY A 321 18.06 25.44 4.27
N ILE A 322 18.37 24.14 4.16
CA ILE A 322 18.23 23.39 2.90
C ILE A 322 16.78 22.98 2.70
N LEU A 323 16.23 23.18 1.49
CA LEU A 323 14.88 22.75 1.18
C LEU A 323 14.74 21.22 1.31
N ALA A 324 13.61 20.77 1.86
CA ALA A 324 13.36 19.35 2.11
C ALA A 324 13.47 18.48 0.84
N HIS A 325 13.00 19.00 -0.29
CA HIS A 325 13.14 18.35 -1.60
C HIS A 325 14.60 18.09 -1.98
N ASP A 326 15.46 19.09 -1.79
CA ASP A 326 16.87 19.01 -2.18
C ASP A 326 17.65 18.10 -1.23
N ALA A 327 17.36 18.18 0.07
CA ALA A 327 17.90 17.25 1.06
C ALA A 327 17.51 15.80 0.73
N ASN A 328 16.24 15.54 0.41
CA ASN A 328 15.78 14.21 0.01
C ASN A 328 16.47 13.71 -1.26
N ASN A 329 16.65 14.57 -2.26
CA ASN A 329 17.35 14.21 -3.49
C ASN A 329 18.82 13.87 -3.23
N LYS A 330 19.49 14.66 -2.38
CA LYS A 330 20.88 14.41 -1.97
C LYS A 330 21.00 13.06 -1.25
N PHE A 331 20.14 12.81 -0.25
CA PHE A 331 20.10 11.55 0.49
C PHE A 331 20.04 10.33 -0.44
N ARG A 332 19.13 10.36 -1.42
CA ARG A 332 18.93 9.26 -2.38
C ARG A 332 20.09 9.11 -3.35
N LYS A 333 20.61 10.21 -3.91
CA LYS A 333 21.69 10.16 -4.92
C LYS A 333 23.01 9.70 -4.32
N GLU A 334 23.33 10.16 -3.12
CA GLU A 334 24.59 9.86 -2.43
C GLU A 334 24.52 8.57 -1.58
N LYS A 335 23.34 7.92 -1.52
CA LYS A 335 23.10 6.70 -0.72
C LYS A 335 23.58 6.87 0.73
N ILE A 336 23.19 7.99 1.33
CA ILE A 336 23.64 8.36 2.67
C ILE A 336 23.20 7.29 3.68
N ALA A 337 24.12 6.91 4.56
CA ALA A 337 23.87 6.00 5.68
C ALA A 337 24.07 6.72 7.00
N ILE A 338 23.11 6.62 7.91
CA ILE A 338 23.18 7.24 9.24
C ILE A 338 23.11 6.14 10.31
N LYS A 339 24.17 6.01 11.11
CA LYS A 339 24.27 4.95 12.12
C LYS A 339 23.56 5.29 13.44
N ASN A 340 23.62 6.55 13.87
CA ASN A 340 23.16 6.97 15.20
C ASN A 340 21.92 7.84 15.06
N ILE A 341 20.77 7.21 14.82
CA ILE A 341 19.49 7.91 14.66
C ILE A 341 18.77 7.91 16.01
N PRO A 342 18.28 9.06 16.51
CA PRO A 342 17.49 9.08 17.73
C PRO A 342 16.15 8.38 17.51
N LEU A 343 15.91 7.29 18.21
CA LEU A 343 14.61 6.59 18.23
C LEU A 343 13.75 6.97 19.44
N GLU A 344 14.33 7.69 20.40
CA GLU A 344 13.66 8.14 21.60
C GLU A 344 13.79 9.64 21.79
N PHE A 345 12.71 10.29 22.19
CA PHE A 345 12.66 11.73 22.45
C PHE A 345 12.01 12.00 23.80
N SER A 346 12.40 13.11 24.43
CA SER A 346 11.81 13.54 25.69
C SER A 346 11.10 14.89 25.52
N GLY A 347 9.81 14.84 25.27
CA GLY A 347 8.96 16.04 25.15
C GLY A 347 8.55 16.61 26.50
N GLY A 348 8.62 17.93 26.64
CA GLY A 348 8.01 18.64 27.74
C GLY A 348 6.48 18.69 27.61
N LEU A 349 5.81 18.94 28.74
CA LEU A 349 4.36 19.10 28.82
C LEU A 349 4.03 20.48 29.41
N SER A 350 3.01 21.12 28.86
CA SER A 350 2.38 22.27 29.52
C SER A 350 1.19 21.76 30.33
N LEU A 351 1.39 21.58 31.64
CA LEU A 351 0.38 21.11 32.59
C LEU A 351 0.03 22.21 33.60
N THR A 352 -1.25 22.29 33.97
CA THR A 352 -1.68 23.07 35.12
C THR A 352 -1.30 22.38 36.44
N LYS A 353 -1.34 23.14 37.55
CA LYS A 353 -1.11 22.59 38.90
C LYS A 353 -2.06 21.44 39.23
N PHE A 354 -3.32 21.51 38.80
CA PHE A 354 -4.32 20.47 39.03
C PHE A 354 -4.04 19.20 38.22
N GLU A 355 -3.69 19.36 36.94
CA GLU A 355 -3.35 18.22 36.08
C GLU A 355 -2.08 17.52 36.57
N THR A 356 -1.07 18.29 37.01
CA THR A 356 0.18 17.75 37.55
C THR A 356 -0.03 16.82 38.74
N LYS A 357 -1.00 17.13 39.62
CA LYS A 357 -1.35 16.27 40.77
C LYS A 357 -1.94 14.91 40.37
N LYS A 358 -2.46 14.78 39.15
CA LYS A 358 -3.08 13.57 38.62
C LYS A 358 -2.15 12.75 37.72
N MET A 359 -0.94 13.23 37.49
CA MET A 359 0.04 12.57 36.65
C MET A 359 0.82 11.54 37.43
N GLU A 360 1.08 10.41 36.78
CA GLU A 360 1.88 9.32 37.33
C GLU A 360 2.89 8.85 36.30
N ASN A 361 4.00 8.32 36.80
CA ASN A 361 5.02 7.71 35.96
C ASN A 361 4.45 6.44 35.30
N GLY A 362 4.74 6.23 34.02
CA GLY A 362 4.34 5.05 33.26
C GLY A 362 2.97 5.11 32.57
N LEU A 363 2.21 6.21 32.71
CA LEU A 363 0.93 6.35 32.00
C LEU A 363 1.11 6.36 30.48
N GLU A 364 0.26 5.65 29.73
CA GLU A 364 0.23 5.72 28.26
C GLU A 364 -0.17 7.14 27.81
N ALA A 365 0.60 7.68 26.89
CA ALA A 365 0.28 8.90 26.18
C ALA A 365 0.06 8.58 24.69
N GLN A 366 -1.02 9.09 24.12
CA GLN A 366 -1.37 8.85 22.73
C GLN A 366 -1.01 10.08 21.90
N LEU A 367 -0.03 9.96 21.01
CA LEU A 367 0.42 11.04 20.14
C LEU A 367 -0.58 11.28 19.01
N TYR A 368 -0.73 12.54 18.63
CA TYR A 368 -1.51 12.94 17.47
C TYR A 368 -1.08 14.32 16.97
N ILE A 369 -1.56 14.67 15.77
CA ILE A 369 -1.42 16.01 15.22
C ILE A 369 -2.67 16.82 15.53
N SER A 370 -2.52 17.95 16.23
CA SER A 370 -3.62 18.84 16.59
C SER A 370 -4.17 19.60 15.38
N GLY A 371 -5.31 20.26 15.54
CA GLY A 371 -5.96 21.03 14.47
C GLY A 371 -5.12 22.21 13.95
N ASP A 372 -4.24 22.76 14.78
CA ASP A 372 -3.25 23.79 14.45
C ASP A 372 -1.90 23.20 13.97
N GLY A 373 -1.85 21.89 13.69
CA GLY A 373 -0.69 21.24 13.10
C GLY A 373 0.45 20.90 14.06
N LYS A 374 0.29 21.11 15.37
CA LYS A 374 1.31 20.78 16.37
C LYS A 374 1.29 19.30 16.75
N ILE A 375 2.43 18.81 17.26
CA ILE A 375 2.49 17.49 17.88
C ILE A 375 1.90 17.63 19.29
N ALA A 376 0.87 16.84 19.57
CA ALA A 376 0.19 16.83 20.85
C ALA A 376 0.06 15.41 21.39
N CYS A 377 -0.14 15.29 22.68
CA CYS A 377 -0.44 14.02 23.32
C CYS A 377 -1.78 14.07 24.07
N GLN A 378 -2.43 12.92 24.13
CA GLN A 378 -3.60 12.67 24.96
C GLN A 378 -3.25 11.63 26.01
N ILE A 379 -3.43 11.99 27.28
CA ILE A 379 -3.24 11.07 28.42
C ILE A 379 -4.62 10.85 29.03
N LYS A 380 -4.99 9.58 29.23
CA LYS A 380 -6.26 9.21 29.86
C LYS A 380 -5.97 8.34 31.07
N LYS A 381 -6.56 8.71 32.20
CA LYS A 381 -6.59 7.90 33.42
C LYS A 381 -7.98 8.03 34.04
N ASP A 382 -8.67 6.92 34.20
CA ASP A 382 -10.04 6.86 34.70
C ASP A 382 -10.98 7.83 33.94
N LYS A 383 -11.66 8.73 34.67
CA LYS A 383 -12.53 9.78 34.10
C LYS A 383 -11.76 11.02 33.64
N PHE A 384 -10.46 11.08 33.87
CA PHE A 384 -9.65 12.25 33.60
C PHE A 384 -8.87 12.13 32.29
N LYS A 385 -8.78 13.25 31.58
CA LYS A 385 -8.20 13.33 30.24
C LYS A 385 -7.44 14.63 30.08
N ILE A 386 -6.14 14.53 29.84
CA ILE A 386 -5.28 15.66 29.48
C ILE A 386 -5.05 15.64 27.98
N LYS A 387 -5.12 16.81 27.35
CA LYS A 387 -4.59 17.06 26.01
C LYS A 387 -3.66 18.25 26.08
N THR A 388 -2.43 18.09 25.66
CA THR A 388 -1.46 19.18 25.65
C THR A 388 -0.48 19.02 24.50
N ASN A 389 0.10 20.13 24.08
CA ASN A 389 1.11 20.14 23.03
C ASN A 389 2.43 19.64 23.61
N LEU A 390 3.17 18.85 22.82
CA LEU A 390 4.53 18.48 23.18
C LEU A 390 5.46 19.69 22.95
N VAL A 391 6.30 19.96 23.93
CA VAL A 391 7.39 20.93 23.81
C VAL A 391 8.69 20.18 23.49
N LEU A 392 9.17 20.33 22.27
CA LEU A 392 10.38 19.66 21.75
C LEU A 392 11.27 20.70 21.07
N PRO A 393 12.61 20.48 21.01
CA PRO A 393 13.50 21.23 20.14
C PRO A 393 13.01 21.23 18.69
N ALA A 394 13.28 22.30 17.94
CA ALA A 394 12.76 22.48 16.58
C ALA A 394 13.15 21.33 15.63
N GLU A 395 14.38 20.82 15.72
CA GLU A 395 14.85 19.67 14.94
C GLU A 395 14.03 18.41 15.21
N GLU A 396 13.79 18.10 16.49
CA GLU A 396 13.03 16.94 16.92
C GLU A 396 11.56 17.03 16.50
N VAL A 397 10.96 18.22 16.54
CA VAL A 397 9.60 18.46 16.00
C VAL A 397 9.56 18.10 14.53
N THR A 398 10.47 18.64 13.71
CA THR A 398 10.50 18.37 12.27
C THR A 398 10.72 16.89 11.99
N TYR A 399 11.65 16.25 12.69
CA TYR A 399 11.91 14.83 12.52
C TYR A 399 10.71 13.96 12.89
N LEU A 400 10.14 14.18 14.07
CA LEU A 400 8.97 13.42 14.54
C LEU A 400 7.75 13.66 13.64
N ARG A 401 7.61 14.85 13.02
CA ARG A 401 6.61 15.09 11.98
C ARG A 401 6.83 14.23 10.75
N TYR A 402 8.04 14.13 10.22
CA TYR A 402 8.32 13.24 9.08
C TYR A 402 7.99 11.78 9.41
N ILE A 403 8.25 11.34 10.63
CA ILE A 403 7.94 9.99 11.10
C ILE A 403 6.43 9.78 11.20
N ILE A 404 5.70 10.68 11.87
CA ILE A 404 4.25 10.58 12.02
C ILE A 404 3.55 10.67 10.66
N ASP A 405 4.01 11.53 9.76
CA ASP A 405 3.41 11.74 8.43
C ASP A 405 3.87 10.72 7.38
N SER A 406 4.85 9.85 7.70
CA SER A 406 5.26 8.72 6.85
C SER A 406 4.14 7.70 6.60
N GLN A 407 3.04 7.78 7.36
CA GLN A 407 1.86 6.90 7.33
C GLN A 407 2.09 5.45 7.79
N LEU A 408 3.34 5.04 7.94
CA LEU A 408 3.74 3.66 8.20
C LEU A 408 4.41 3.49 9.55
N ILE A 409 5.24 4.45 9.96
CA ILE A 409 6.03 4.31 11.18
C ILE A 409 5.16 4.52 12.44
N PRO A 410 5.03 3.52 13.32
CA PRO A 410 4.34 3.65 14.59
C PRO A 410 5.19 4.45 15.58
N THR A 411 4.49 5.17 16.45
CA THR A 411 5.10 5.83 17.59
C THR A 411 4.29 5.49 18.83
N THR A 412 4.97 5.27 19.95
CA THR A 412 4.33 5.19 21.27
C THR A 412 4.85 6.32 22.15
N ALA A 413 4.10 6.62 23.20
CA ALA A 413 4.52 7.60 24.16
C ALA A 413 4.10 7.18 25.57
N THR A 414 4.97 7.46 26.53
CA THR A 414 4.74 7.18 27.95
C THR A 414 5.13 8.38 28.80
N VAL A 415 4.41 8.57 29.90
CA VAL A 415 4.73 9.60 30.88
C VAL A 415 5.93 9.16 31.69
N VAL A 416 6.95 10.00 31.79
CA VAL A 416 8.13 9.78 32.62
C VAL A 416 8.28 10.91 33.63
N LYS A 417 8.40 10.56 34.92
CA LYS A 417 8.68 11.52 35.99
C LYS A 417 10.18 11.78 36.06
N THR A 418 10.57 13.06 35.98
CA THR A 418 11.94 13.53 36.12
C THR A 418 12.07 14.48 37.31
N GLN A 419 13.29 14.85 37.70
CA GLN A 419 13.52 15.87 38.73
C GLN A 419 12.89 17.23 38.38
N LYS A 420 12.77 17.55 37.08
CA LYS A 420 12.19 18.82 36.58
C LYS A 420 10.69 18.73 36.30
N GLY A 421 10.03 17.64 36.70
CA GLY A 421 8.60 17.39 36.46
C GLY A 421 8.35 16.25 35.48
N PHE A 422 7.13 16.18 34.95
CA PHE A 422 6.71 15.13 34.01
C PHE A 422 7.09 15.46 32.57
N ARG A 423 7.57 14.45 31.86
CA ARG A 423 7.88 14.50 30.43
C ARG A 423 7.17 13.36 29.70
N ILE A 424 7.12 13.46 28.38
CA ILE A 424 6.69 12.38 27.50
C ILE A 424 7.90 11.77 26.85
N LYS A 425 8.16 10.50 27.16
CA LYS A 425 9.10 9.68 26.39
C LYS A 425 8.37 9.18 25.15
N VAL A 426 8.77 9.66 23.98
CA VAL A 426 8.30 9.18 22.69
C VAL A 426 9.27 8.13 22.18
N THR A 427 8.75 7.02 21.66
CA THR A 427 9.54 5.97 21.01
C THR A 427 9.07 5.80 19.57
N ILE A 428 10.00 5.86 18.62
CA ILE A 428 9.80 5.48 17.23
C ILE A 428 10.05 3.98 17.12
N HIS A 429 9.07 3.24 16.63
CA HIS A 429 9.22 1.80 16.45
C HIS A 429 9.76 1.52 15.06
N ASN A 430 10.90 0.84 15.02
CA ASN A 430 11.44 0.29 13.79
C ASN A 430 11.28 -1.24 13.74
N SER A 431 10.67 -1.89 14.74
CA SER A 431 10.41 -3.33 14.77
C SER A 431 9.07 -3.64 15.44
#